data_AF-A0A967SQZ7-F1
#
_entry.id   AF-A0A967SQZ7-F1
#
_cell.length_a   1.000
_cell.length_b   1.000
_cell.length_c   1.000
_cell.angle_alpha   90.00
_cell.angle_beta   90.00
_cell.angle_gamma   90.00
#
_symmetry.space_group_name_H-M   'P 1'
#
loop_
_entity.id
_entity.type
_entity.pdbx_description
1 polymer ?
#
loop_
_entity_poly.entity_id
_entity_poly.type
_entity_poly.pdbx_seq_one_letter_code
_entity_poly.pdbx_strand_id
1 'polypeptide(L)' 'AINFDQKDVSINYDYCKGCGICATECPVDAITMIKE' A
#
# COMPACT_ATOMS: atom_id res chain seq x y z
N ALA A 1 7.86 1.83 2.71
CA ALA A 1 7.13 1.69 1.44
C ALA A 1 5.91 2.59 1.43
N ILE A 2 5.05 2.55 2.45
CA ILE A 2 3.93 3.50 2.56
C ILE A 2 4.44 4.85 3.09
N ASN A 3 4.07 5.94 2.44
CA ASN A 3 4.36 7.32 2.86
C ASN A 3 3.04 7.99 3.24
N PHE A 4 3.03 8.68 4.37
CA PHE A 4 1.88 9.44 4.86
C PHE A 4 2.22 10.93 4.77
N ASP A 5 1.67 11.61 3.78
CA ASP A 5 1.63 13.07 3.75
C ASP A 5 0.37 13.55 4.47
N GLN A 6 0.36 14.79 4.98
CA GLN A 6 -0.76 15.34 5.74
C GLN A 6 -2.11 15.25 5.01
N LYS A 7 -2.08 15.16 3.67
CA LYS A 7 -3.26 15.08 2.80
C LYS A 7 -3.38 13.77 2.01
N ASP A 8 -2.28 13.06 1.77
CA ASP A 8 -2.22 12.01 0.77
C ASP A 8 -1.41 10.81 1.24
N VAL A 9 -1.78 9.61 0.78
CA VAL A 9 -1.07 8.36 1.12
C VAL A 9 -0.59 7.73 -0.17
N SER A 10 0.72 7.51 -0.26
CA SER A 10 1.35 6.94 -1.45
C SER A 10 2.22 5.75 -1.11
N ILE A 11 2.44 4.88 -2.10
CA ILE A 11 3.33 3.73 -1.96
C ILE A 11 4.55 3.96 -2.83
N ASN A 12 5.71 3.95 -2.21
CA ASN A 12 6.98 3.84 -2.89
C ASN A 12 7.22 2.37 -3.27
N TYR A 13 7.13 2.09 -4.58
CA TYR A 13 7.27 0.75 -5.14
C TYR A 13 8.72 0.25 -5.14
N ASP A 14 9.73 1.12 -5.22
CA ASP A 14 11.15 0.71 -5.13
C ASP A 14 11.48 0.04 -3.79
N TYR A 15 10.81 0.48 -2.72
CA TYR A 15 10.96 -0.10 -1.39
C TYR A 15 9.83 -1.09 -1.04
N CYS A 16 8.81 -1.23 -1.88
CA CYS A 16 7.72 -2.17 -1.65
C CYS A 16 8.21 -3.60 -1.88
N LYS A 17 7.90 -4.49 -0.94
CA LYS A 17 8.25 -5.93 -1.04
C LYS A 17 7.08 -6.80 -1.48
N GLY A 18 5.90 -6.20 -1.70
CA GLY A 18 4.71 -6.96 -2.10
C GLY A 18 4.18 -7.92 -1.02
N CYS A 19 4.40 -7.65 0.27
CA CYS A 19 3.93 -8.52 1.35
C CYS A 19 2.40 -8.55 1.51
N GLY A 20 1.68 -7.58 0.94
CA GLY A 20 0.22 -7.53 0.94
C GLY A 20 -0.45 -7.06 2.24
N ILE A 21 0.31 -6.79 3.31
CA ILE A 21 -0.27 -6.32 4.59
C ILE A 21 -1.10 -5.04 4.40
N CYS A 22 -0.66 -4.11 3.56
CA CYS A 22 -1.41 -2.89 3.27
C CYS A 22 -2.76 -3.14 2.59
N ALA A 23 -2.89 -4.22 1.80
CA ALA A 23 -4.15 -4.58 1.16
C ALA A 23 -5.12 -5.26 2.14
N THR A 24 -4.59 -5.97 3.15
CA THR A 24 -5.43 -6.64 4.17
C THR A 24 -5.88 -5.69 5.28
N GLU A 25 -4.98 -4.82 5.75
CA GLU A 25 -5.24 -3.99 6.93
C GLU A 25 -5.91 -2.64 6.60
N CYS A 26 -6.02 -2.28 5.31
CA CYS A 26 -6.61 -1.01 4.95
C CYS A 26 -8.12 -1.02 5.23
N PRO A 27 -8.64 -0.17 6.13
CA PRO A 27 -10.06 -0.20 6.52
C PRO A 27 -11.01 0.24 5.40
N VAL A 28 -10.46 0.81 4.32
CA VAL A 28 -11.20 1.32 3.16
C VAL A 28 -10.80 0.60 1.87
N ASP A 29 -10.03 -0.50 1.98
CA ASP A 29 -9.58 -1.31 0.84
C ASP A 29 -8.91 -0.48 -0.28
N ALA A 30 -8.09 0.51 0.09
CA ALA A 30 -7.48 1.45 -0.87
C ALA A 30 -6.48 0.80 -1.84
N ILE A 31 -6.05 -0.44 -1.58
CA ILE A 31 -5.12 -1.17 -2.42
C ILE A 31 -5.49 -2.65 -2.49
N THR A 32 -5.28 -3.25 -3.66
CA THR A 32 -5.49 -4.67 -3.92
C THR A 32 -4.21 -5.30 -4.48
N MET A 33 -3.88 -6.51 -4.03
CA MET A 33 -2.76 -7.29 -4.58
C MET A 33 -3.24 -8.19 -5.72
N ILE A 34 -2.58 -8.14 -6.87
CA ILE A 34 -2.80 -9.05 -8.00
C ILE A 34 -1.60 -9.98 -8.16
N LYS A 35 -1.84 -11.26 -8.46
CA LYS A 35 -0.79 -12.19 -8.91
C LYS A 35 -0.65 -12.03 -10.42
N GLU A 36 0.59 -11.92 -10.89
CA GLU A 36 0.93 -12.03 -12.32
C GLU A 36 0.53 -13.40 -12.90
#